data_AF-A0A0S2S8E1-F1
#
_entry.id   AF-A0A0S2S8E1-F1
#
_cell.length_a   1.000
_cell.length_b   1.000
_cell.length_c   1.000
_cell.angle_alpha   90.00
_cell.angle_beta   90.00
_cell.angle_gamma   90.00
#
_symmetry.space_group_name_H-M   'P 1'
#
loop_
_entity.id
_entity.type
_entity.pdbx_description
1 polymer ?
#
loop_
_entity_poly.entity_id
_entity_poly.type
_entity_poly.pdbx_seq_one_letter_code
_entity_poly.pdbx_strand_id
1 'polypeptide(L)'
;MNGMIMIQFGMLSVIILIAFTLFWSKLWKGSGLFSRSDVLSIIIQLGIMIWAVIFFLIGLTKLVLLSGWDNTNTFLTIGVPLLVITFFLFKICRNYYTTKQELKEIKQATTICKTWAFSFPYVSEDNTHIKLYLKKGKPVGKLIISDVTEEQALELNGNKGSLPKDVLLEVYTIEENSIIH
;
A
#
# COMPACT_ATOMS: atom_id res chain seq x y z
N MET A 1 28.90 30.91 -11.12
CA MET A 1 28.00 29.83 -10.64
C MET A 1 28.05 28.71 -11.67
N ASN A 2 28.43 27.49 -11.28
CA ASN A 2 28.65 26.40 -12.23
C ASN A 2 27.37 26.08 -13.00
N GLY A 3 27.39 26.18 -14.33
CA GLY A 3 26.21 25.97 -15.18
C GLY A 3 25.51 24.63 -14.94
N MET A 4 26.25 23.62 -14.46
CA MET A 4 25.69 22.33 -14.06
C MET A 4 24.72 22.42 -12.88
N ILE A 5 25.03 23.23 -11.87
CA ILE A 5 24.15 23.44 -10.70
C ILE A 5 22.88 24.17 -11.16
N MET A 6 23.02 25.14 -12.06
CA MET A 6 21.88 25.85 -12.63
C MET A 6 20.96 24.91 -13.42
N ILE A 7 21.53 23.99 -14.21
CA ILE A 7 20.78 22.95 -14.93
C ILE A 7 20.08 22.00 -13.95
N GLN A 8 20.75 21.59 -12.87
CA GLN A 8 20.18 20.72 -11.83
C GLN A 8 18.91 21.31 -11.21
N PHE A 9 19.01 22.53 -10.68
CA PHE A 9 17.87 23.19 -10.05
C PHE A 9 16.82 23.66 -11.07
N GLY A 10 17.23 24.00 -12.29
CA GLY A 10 16.33 24.30 -13.40
C GLY A 10 15.46 23.10 -13.76
N MET A 11 16.06 21.91 -13.90
CA MET A 11 15.32 20.67 -14.19
C MET A 11 14.39 20.28 -13.05
N LEU A 12 14.82 20.46 -11.79
CA LEU A 12 13.95 20.25 -10.63
C LEU A 12 12.72 21.18 -10.67
N SER A 13 12.93 22.46 -11.02
CA SER A 13 11.86 23.44 -11.15
C SER A 13 10.87 23.07 -12.26
N VAL A 14 11.36 22.57 -13.40
CA VAL A 14 10.54 22.07 -14.49
C VAL A 14 9.69 20.87 -14.04
N ILE A 15 10.27 19.92 -13.29
CA ILE A 15 9.52 18.77 -12.74
C ILE A 15 8.39 19.23 -11.83
N ILE A 16 8.64 20.21 -10.97
CA ILE A 16 7.63 20.79 -10.08
C ILE A 16 6.52 21.48 -10.90
N LEU A 17 6.89 22.23 -11.94
CA LEU A 17 5.92 22.87 -12.84
C LEU A 17 5.07 21.84 -13.60
N ILE A 18 5.67 20.77 -14.12
CA ILE A 18 4.94 19.68 -14.78
C ILE A 18 3.98 19.01 -13.81
N ALA A 19 4.41 18.72 -12.57
CA ALA A 19 3.53 18.17 -11.55
C ALA A 19 2.35 19.11 -11.25
N PHE A 20 2.60 20.42 -11.22
CA PHE A 20 1.57 21.43 -11.01
C PHE A 20 0.59 21.54 -12.19
N THR A 21 1.05 21.47 -13.44
CA THR A 21 0.18 21.52 -14.63
C THR A 21 -0.66 20.24 -14.76
N LEU A 22 -0.09 19.07 -14.46
CA LEU A 22 -0.83 17.80 -14.39
C LEU A 22 -1.92 17.83 -13.31
N PHE A 23 -1.65 18.50 -12.20
CA PHE A 23 -2.64 18.73 -11.16
C PHE A 23 -3.78 19.66 -11.60
N TRP A 24 -3.45 20.75 -12.29
CA TRP A 24 -4.44 21.72 -12.76
C TRP A 24 -5.33 21.17 -13.88
N SER A 25 -4.76 20.37 -14.77
CA SER A 25 -5.46 19.76 -15.92
C SER A 25 -6.51 18.70 -15.52
N LYS A 26 -6.69 18.40 -14.23
CA LYS A 26 -7.67 17.43 -13.70
C LYS A 26 -7.56 16.03 -14.31
N LEU A 27 -6.42 15.68 -14.91
CA LEU A 27 -6.16 14.36 -15.52
C LEU A 27 -6.31 13.20 -14.51
N TRP A 28 -6.16 13.50 -13.22
CA TRP A 28 -6.39 12.56 -12.11
C TRP A 28 -7.85 12.10 -11.93
N LYS A 29 -8.83 12.77 -12.54
CA LYS A 29 -10.24 12.35 -12.46
C LYS A 29 -10.55 11.06 -13.24
N GLY A 30 -9.71 10.70 -14.21
CA GLY A 30 -9.93 9.51 -15.05
C GLY A 30 -9.69 8.18 -14.33
N SER A 31 -8.96 8.17 -13.21
CA SER A 31 -8.46 6.92 -12.60
C SER A 31 -9.23 6.45 -11.36
N GLY A 32 -10.07 7.29 -10.72
CA GLY A 32 -11.01 6.91 -9.65
C GLY A 32 -10.45 6.30 -8.35
N LEU A 33 -9.21 5.80 -8.36
CA LEU A 33 -8.58 4.98 -7.31
C LEU A 33 -7.73 5.78 -6.33
N PHE A 34 -7.39 7.02 -6.65
CA PHE A 34 -6.46 7.83 -5.87
C PHE A 34 -7.07 9.19 -5.52
N SER A 35 -6.87 9.64 -4.28
CA SER A 35 -7.28 10.98 -3.89
C SER A 35 -6.43 12.03 -4.61
N ARG A 36 -6.96 13.25 -4.75
CA ARG A 36 -6.27 14.40 -5.37
C ARG A 36 -4.87 14.63 -4.80
N SER A 37 -4.75 14.46 -3.48
CA SER A 37 -3.51 14.61 -2.73
C SER A 37 -2.50 13.52 -3.09
N ASP A 38 -2.96 12.28 -3.21
CA ASP A 38 -2.09 11.13 -3.40
C ASP A 38 -1.45 11.14 -4.78
N VAL A 39 -2.21 11.45 -5.83
CA VAL A 39 -1.68 11.51 -7.21
C VAL A 39 -0.58 12.56 -7.34
N LEU A 40 -0.80 13.77 -6.81
CA LEU A 40 0.21 14.83 -6.85
C LEU A 40 1.46 14.43 -6.04
N SER A 41 1.26 13.87 -4.86
CA SER A 41 2.35 13.40 -4.00
C SER A 41 3.19 12.33 -4.71
N ILE A 42 2.55 11.37 -5.39
CA ILE A 42 3.22 10.31 -6.16
C ILE A 42 4.03 10.90 -7.31
N ILE A 43 3.43 11.78 -8.13
CA ILE A 43 4.10 12.39 -9.30
C ILE A 43 5.33 13.20 -8.86
N ILE A 44 5.19 14.02 -7.81
CA ILE A 44 6.30 14.82 -7.29
C ILE A 44 7.40 13.91 -6.75
N GLN A 45 7.06 12.92 -5.93
CA GLN A 45 8.03 11.99 -5.36
C GLN A 45 8.79 11.21 -6.45
N LEU A 46 8.08 10.70 -7.47
CA LEU A 46 8.69 10.04 -8.62
C LEU A 46 9.61 10.99 -9.40
N GLY A 47 9.14 12.20 -9.69
CA GLY A 47 9.94 13.21 -10.40
C GLY A 47 11.23 13.56 -9.67
N ILE A 48 11.15 13.81 -8.37
CA ILE A 48 12.32 14.10 -7.51
C ILE A 48 13.27 12.90 -7.47
N MET A 49 12.75 11.68 -7.37
CA MET A 49 13.58 10.47 -7.33
C MET A 49 14.30 10.25 -8.66
N ILE A 50 13.61 10.39 -9.81
CA ILE A 50 14.21 10.28 -11.14
C ILE A 50 15.28 11.35 -11.32
N TRP A 51 14.97 12.59 -10.96
CA TRP A 51 15.94 13.69 -10.95
C TRP A 51 17.20 13.33 -10.15
N ALA A 52 17.03 12.83 -8.93
CA ALA A 52 18.15 12.48 -8.06
C ALA A 52 19.01 11.35 -8.67
N VAL A 53 18.40 10.30 -9.21
CA VAL A 53 19.14 9.19 -9.85
C VAL A 53 19.93 9.67 -11.06
N ILE A 54 19.30 10.46 -11.95
CA ILE A 54 19.97 10.97 -13.15
C ILE A 54 21.18 11.84 -12.76
N PHE A 55 21.01 12.77 -11.82
CA PHE A 55 22.10 13.67 -11.44
C PHE A 55 23.19 12.98 -10.63
N PHE A 56 22.84 12.00 -9.80
CA PHE A 56 23.82 11.15 -9.14
C PHE A 56 24.70 10.40 -10.16
N LEU A 57 24.09 9.79 -11.20
CA LEU A 57 24.83 9.09 -12.25
C LEU A 57 25.72 10.05 -13.04
N ILE A 58 25.21 11.21 -13.47
CA ILE A 58 26.01 12.22 -14.17
C ILE A 58 27.18 12.70 -13.29
N GLY A 59 26.93 12.90 -12.00
CA GLY A 59 27.94 13.28 -11.02
C GLY A 59 29.05 12.23 -10.89
N LEU A 60 28.68 10.95 -10.77
CA LEU A 60 29.63 9.83 -10.75
C LEU A 60 30.47 9.76 -12.02
N THR A 61 29.84 9.83 -13.20
CA THR A 61 30.55 9.79 -14.48
C THR A 61 31.59 10.90 -14.57
N LYS A 62 31.24 12.11 -14.13
CA LYS A 62 32.20 13.23 -14.14
C LYS A 62 33.30 13.11 -13.10
N LEU A 63 33.00 12.58 -11.91
CA LEU A 63 34.00 12.35 -10.87
C LEU A 63 35.08 11.37 -11.34
N VAL A 64 34.68 10.34 -12.10
CA VAL A 64 35.61 9.34 -12.65
C VAL A 64 36.42 9.89 -13.83
N LEU A 65 35.81 10.71 -14.69
CA LEU A 65 36.43 11.17 -15.95
C LEU A 65 37.21 12.48 -15.86
N LEU A 66 36.94 13.35 -14.88
CA LEU A 66 37.53 14.68 -14.77
C LEU A 66 38.28 14.85 -13.44
N SER A 67 39.59 15.04 -13.50
CA SER A 67 40.41 15.40 -12.33
C SER A 67 40.29 16.90 -12.03
N GLY A 68 40.06 17.27 -10.76
CA GLY A 68 40.06 18.67 -10.31
C GLY A 68 38.71 19.22 -9.82
N TRP A 69 37.95 18.44 -9.05
CA TRP A 69 36.69 18.92 -8.47
C TRP A 69 36.89 19.67 -7.16
N ASP A 70 36.23 20.83 -7.05
CA ASP A 70 36.04 21.53 -5.79
C ASP A 70 35.00 20.78 -4.92
N ASN A 71 35.30 20.65 -3.63
CA ASN A 71 34.52 19.91 -2.64
C ASN A 71 33.05 20.33 -2.61
N THR A 72 32.77 21.63 -2.77
CA THR A 72 31.39 22.15 -2.77
C THR A 72 30.59 21.65 -3.98
N ASN A 73 31.23 21.55 -5.15
CA ASN A 73 30.56 21.06 -6.36
C ASN A 73 30.30 19.57 -6.30
N THR A 74 31.23 18.80 -5.74
CA THR A 74 31.05 17.37 -5.49
C THR A 74 29.88 17.12 -4.55
N PHE A 75 29.80 17.88 -3.45
CA PHE A 75 28.70 17.73 -2.49
C PHE A 75 27.33 18.07 -3.09
N LEU A 76 27.21 19.18 -3.84
CA LEU A 76 25.94 19.57 -4.45
C LEU A 76 25.52 18.63 -5.59
N THR A 77 26.48 18.13 -6.36
CA THR A 77 26.20 17.32 -7.55
C THR A 77 25.94 15.86 -7.22
N ILE A 78 26.61 15.31 -6.21
CA ILE A 78 26.54 13.90 -5.84
C ILE A 78 25.90 13.72 -4.47
N GLY A 79 26.36 14.48 -3.48
CA GLY A 79 25.89 14.38 -2.09
C GLY A 79 24.40 14.68 -1.94
N VAL A 80 23.91 15.79 -2.51
CA VAL A 80 22.48 16.16 -2.43
C VAL A 80 21.59 15.10 -3.11
N PRO A 81 21.83 14.70 -4.37
CA PRO A 81 21.06 13.61 -4.97
C PRO A 81 21.14 12.29 -4.20
N LEU A 82 22.32 11.93 -3.67
CA LEU A 82 22.48 10.73 -2.86
C LEU A 82 21.63 10.77 -1.59
N LEU A 83 21.63 11.89 -0.87
CA LEU A 83 20.77 12.07 0.32
C LEU A 83 19.29 11.91 -0.02
N VAL A 84 18.85 12.45 -1.16
CA VAL A 84 17.47 12.29 -1.64
C VAL A 84 17.16 10.82 -1.93
N ILE A 85 18.04 10.11 -2.64
CA ILE A 85 17.88 8.68 -2.93
C ILE A 85 17.81 7.88 -1.62
N THR A 86 18.73 8.11 -0.69
CA THR A 86 18.76 7.41 0.61
C THR A 86 17.49 7.68 1.42
N PHE A 87 16.99 8.90 1.43
CA PHE A 87 15.73 9.25 2.09
C PHE A 87 14.54 8.45 1.50
N PHE A 88 14.43 8.38 0.17
CA PHE A 88 13.36 7.62 -0.47
C PHE A 88 13.50 6.11 -0.26
N LEU A 89 14.72 5.57 -0.33
CA LEU A 89 14.98 4.16 -0.02
C LEU A 89 14.56 3.82 1.42
N PHE A 90 14.93 4.66 2.39
CA PHE A 90 14.52 4.46 3.78
C PHE A 90 12.99 4.47 3.94
N LYS A 91 12.31 5.41 3.28
CA LYS A 91 10.85 5.50 3.28
C LYS A 91 10.20 4.25 2.67
N ILE A 92 10.71 3.77 1.53
CA ILE A 92 10.23 2.56 0.85
C ILE A 92 10.45 1.32 1.73
N CYS A 93 11.65 1.17 2.30
CA CYS A 93 11.96 0.06 3.20
C CYS A 93 11.01 0.05 4.40
N ARG A 94 10.83 1.19 5.08
CA ARG A 94 9.90 1.31 6.21
C ARG A 94 8.49 0.88 5.82
N ASN A 95 7.97 1.40 4.70
CA ASN A 95 6.64 1.07 4.22
C ASN A 95 6.49 -0.41 3.86
N TYR A 96 7.53 -1.01 3.25
CA TYR A 96 7.58 -2.42 2.94
C TYR A 96 7.54 -3.29 4.20
N TYR A 97 8.31 -2.96 5.23
CA TYR A 97 8.28 -3.68 6.50
C TYR A 97 6.91 -3.59 7.17
N THR A 98 6.30 -2.40 7.21
CA THR A 98 4.94 -2.21 7.75
C THR A 98 3.93 -3.04 6.97
N THR A 99 3.91 -2.93 5.64
CA THR A 99 2.97 -3.68 4.78
C THR A 99 3.15 -5.19 4.94
N LYS A 100 4.40 -5.66 5.08
CA LYS A 100 4.69 -7.08 5.28
C LYS A 100 4.22 -7.59 6.65
N GLN A 101 4.32 -6.76 7.70
CA GLN A 101 3.80 -7.10 9.02
C GLN A 101 2.27 -7.15 9.00
N GLU A 102 1.64 -6.13 8.42
CA GLU A 102 0.20 -6.05 8.22
C GLU A 102 -0.37 -7.28 7.47
N LEU A 103 0.27 -7.68 6.36
CA LEU A 103 -0.09 -8.90 5.63
C LEU A 103 0.02 -10.17 6.47
N LYS A 104 1.03 -10.27 7.34
CA LYS A 104 1.18 -11.42 8.24
C LYS A 104 0.04 -11.47 9.26
N GLU A 105 -0.35 -10.34 9.84
CA GLU A 105 -1.44 -10.25 10.80
C GLU A 105 -2.78 -10.63 10.16
N ILE A 106 -3.09 -10.12 8.96
CA ILE A 106 -4.28 -10.53 8.20
C ILE A 106 -4.26 -12.03 7.93
N LYS A 107 -3.13 -12.57 7.49
CA LYS A 107 -3.00 -14.00 7.17
C LYS A 107 -3.23 -14.87 8.41
N GLN A 108 -2.66 -14.49 9.55
CA GLN A 108 -2.88 -15.19 10.83
C GLN A 108 -4.35 -15.15 11.26
N ALA A 109 -4.99 -13.97 11.20
CA ALA A 109 -6.41 -13.85 11.52
C ALA A 109 -7.29 -14.67 10.57
N THR A 110 -6.93 -14.71 9.28
CA THR A 110 -7.61 -15.54 8.28
C THR A 110 -7.50 -17.02 8.62
N THR A 111 -6.31 -17.50 8.99
CA THR A 111 -6.10 -18.89 9.42
C THR A 111 -6.95 -19.21 10.64
N ILE A 112 -6.96 -18.34 11.66
CA ILE A 112 -7.78 -18.53 12.86
C ILE A 112 -9.28 -18.63 12.52
N CYS A 113 -9.78 -17.73 11.67
CA CYS A 113 -11.18 -17.75 11.24
C CYS A 113 -11.51 -19.03 10.45
N LYS A 114 -10.61 -19.48 9.56
CA LYS A 114 -10.79 -20.75 8.83
C LYS A 114 -10.79 -21.95 9.76
N THR A 115 -9.84 -22.05 10.68
CA THR A 115 -9.77 -23.16 11.65
C THR A 115 -11.01 -23.19 12.55
N TRP A 116 -11.51 -22.03 12.95
CA TRP A 116 -12.77 -21.92 13.69
C TRP A 116 -13.96 -22.38 12.84
N ALA A 117 -14.11 -21.85 11.62
CA ALA A 117 -15.21 -22.21 10.72
C ALA A 117 -15.23 -23.72 10.43
N PHE A 118 -14.08 -24.32 10.13
CA PHE A 118 -13.97 -25.76 9.82
C PHE A 118 -13.92 -26.67 11.03
N SER A 119 -14.04 -26.13 12.26
CA SER A 119 -14.31 -26.96 13.43
C SER A 119 -15.73 -27.52 13.41
N PHE A 120 -16.63 -26.92 12.62
CA PHE A 120 -18.00 -27.37 12.43
C PHE A 120 -18.09 -28.28 11.19
N PRO A 121 -18.65 -29.50 11.31
CA PRO A 121 -18.61 -30.51 10.25
C PRO A 121 -19.45 -30.17 9.02
N TYR A 122 -20.40 -29.24 9.14
CA TYR A 122 -21.28 -28.77 8.07
C TYR A 122 -20.77 -27.50 7.36
N VAL A 123 -19.64 -26.95 7.81
CA VAL A 123 -19.04 -25.76 7.21
C VAL A 123 -17.90 -26.19 6.29
N SER A 124 -17.96 -25.76 5.03
CA SER A 124 -17.01 -26.05 3.96
C SER A 124 -16.40 -24.76 3.41
N GLU A 125 -15.40 -24.87 2.53
CA GLU A 125 -14.86 -23.69 1.84
C GLU A 125 -15.90 -23.01 0.93
N ASP A 126 -16.86 -23.77 0.40
CA ASP A 126 -17.85 -23.26 -0.55
C ASP A 126 -18.91 -22.38 0.13
N ASN A 127 -19.25 -22.68 1.38
CA ASN A 127 -20.23 -21.91 2.16
C ASN A 127 -19.59 -20.90 3.14
N THR A 128 -18.27 -20.68 3.05
CA THR A 128 -17.53 -19.77 3.93
C THR A 128 -16.89 -18.63 3.16
N HIS A 129 -17.22 -17.38 3.52
CA HIS A 129 -16.58 -16.18 2.96
C HIS A 129 -15.96 -15.32 4.05
N ILE A 130 -14.65 -15.12 3.96
CA ILE A 130 -13.87 -14.32 4.92
C ILE A 130 -13.48 -12.99 4.26
N LYS A 131 -13.97 -11.88 4.81
CA LYS A 131 -13.60 -10.52 4.40
C LYS A 131 -12.92 -9.81 5.55
N LEU A 132 -11.59 -9.87 5.58
CA LEU A 132 -10.75 -9.21 6.60
C LEU A 132 -9.98 -8.04 5.99
N TYR A 133 -9.86 -6.97 6.76
CA TYR A 133 -9.04 -5.80 6.46
C TYR A 133 -8.40 -5.28 7.76
N LEU A 134 -7.40 -4.41 7.66
CA LEU A 134 -6.78 -3.82 8.83
C LEU A 134 -7.41 -2.47 9.18
N LYS A 135 -7.74 -2.28 10.45
CA LYS A 135 -8.14 -1.00 11.01
C LYS A 135 -7.29 -0.71 12.24
N LYS A 136 -6.48 0.34 12.18
CA LYS A 136 -5.54 0.74 13.25
C LYS A 136 -4.59 -0.41 13.69
N GLY A 137 -4.06 -1.17 12.73
CA GLY A 137 -3.15 -2.29 13.01
C GLY A 137 -3.82 -3.50 13.67
N LYS A 138 -5.14 -3.63 13.55
CA LYS A 138 -5.88 -4.82 14.01
C LYS A 138 -6.70 -5.40 12.86
N PRO A 139 -6.77 -6.73 12.70
CA PRO A 139 -7.60 -7.38 11.70
C PRO A 139 -9.07 -7.24 12.12
N VAL A 140 -9.84 -6.55 11.29
CA VAL A 140 -11.27 -6.30 11.46
C VAL A 140 -11.98 -6.83 10.23
N GLY A 141 -13.18 -7.38 10.39
CA GLY A 141 -13.91 -7.81 9.21
C GLY A 141 -15.15 -8.63 9.51
N LYS A 142 -15.52 -9.45 8.53
CA LYS A 142 -16.70 -10.29 8.57
C LYS A 142 -16.34 -11.71 8.14
N LEU A 143 -16.82 -12.68 8.91
CA LEU A 143 -16.90 -14.08 8.55
C LEU A 143 -18.35 -14.36 8.20
N ILE A 144 -18.60 -14.73 6.95
CA ILE A 144 -19.93 -15.04 6.44
C ILE A 144 -20.00 -16.55 6.25
N ILE A 145 -20.99 -17.19 6.88
CA ILE A 145 -21.29 -18.61 6.67
C ILE A 145 -22.71 -18.69 6.11
N SER A 146 -22.84 -19.31 4.94
CA SER A 146 -24.12 -19.49 4.23
C SER A 146 -24.57 -20.95 4.30
N ASP A 147 -25.79 -21.21 3.84
CA ASP A 147 -26.33 -22.55 3.62
C ASP A 147 -26.33 -23.45 4.88
N VAL A 148 -26.65 -22.86 6.03
CA VAL A 148 -26.80 -23.58 7.30
C VAL A 148 -28.25 -23.64 7.75
N THR A 149 -28.60 -24.62 8.58
CA THR A 149 -29.93 -24.70 9.21
C THR A 149 -30.05 -23.72 10.39
N GLU A 150 -31.27 -23.46 10.86
CA GLU A 150 -31.48 -22.61 12.04
C GLU A 150 -30.77 -23.15 13.30
N GLU A 151 -30.79 -24.47 13.50
CA GLU A 151 -30.10 -25.12 14.62
C GLU A 151 -28.57 -24.93 14.55
N GLN A 152 -28.00 -25.08 13.35
CA GLN A 152 -26.57 -24.84 13.09
C GLN A 152 -26.22 -23.35 13.28
N ALA A 153 -27.11 -22.44 12.88
CA ALA A 153 -26.92 -21.01 13.08
C ALA A 153 -26.91 -20.63 14.57
N LEU A 154 -27.72 -21.28 15.41
CA LEU A 154 -27.69 -21.10 16.86
C LEU A 154 -26.38 -21.61 17.47
N GLU A 155 -25.89 -22.77 17.02
CA GLU A 155 -24.61 -23.33 17.47
C GLU A 155 -23.42 -22.41 17.12
N LEU A 156 -23.38 -21.91 15.88
CA LEU A 156 -22.35 -20.96 15.41
C LEU A 156 -22.36 -19.66 16.22
N ASN A 157 -23.55 -19.10 16.48
CA ASN A 157 -23.68 -17.89 17.28
C ASN A 157 -23.31 -18.12 18.75
N GLY A 158 -23.60 -19.30 19.31
CA GLY A 158 -23.18 -19.69 20.66
C GLY A 158 -21.66 -19.76 20.83
N ASN A 159 -20.94 -20.16 19.79
CA ASN A 159 -19.48 -20.30 19.80
C ASN A 159 -18.71 -19.04 19.34
N LYS A 160 -19.40 -17.96 19.00
CA LYS A 160 -18.82 -16.70 18.50
C LYS A 160 -17.76 -16.09 19.43
N GLY A 161 -17.82 -16.36 20.74
CA GLY A 161 -16.85 -15.85 21.72
C GLY A 161 -15.40 -16.27 21.47
N SER A 162 -15.18 -17.31 20.67
CA SER A 162 -13.85 -17.81 20.29
C SER A 162 -13.29 -17.18 19.00
N LEU A 163 -14.09 -16.38 18.28
CA LEU A 163 -13.61 -15.59 17.15
C LEU A 163 -12.79 -14.38 17.61
N PRO A 164 -11.88 -13.87 16.77
CA PRO A 164 -11.20 -12.60 17.05
C PRO A 164 -12.21 -11.49 17.32
N LYS A 165 -12.00 -10.70 18.39
CA LYS A 165 -12.97 -9.73 18.93
C LYS A 165 -13.52 -8.72 17.91
N ASP A 166 -12.73 -8.41 16.89
CA ASP A 166 -13.06 -7.41 15.85
C ASP A 166 -13.61 -8.05 14.56
N VAL A 167 -13.88 -9.36 14.55
CA VAL A 167 -14.49 -10.08 13.41
C VAL A 167 -15.96 -10.35 13.72
N LEU A 168 -16.83 -9.82 12.87
CA LEU A 168 -18.28 -10.05 12.93
C LEU A 168 -18.62 -11.37 12.24
N LEU A 169 -19.42 -12.20 12.90
CA LEU A 169 -20.02 -13.38 12.29
C LEU A 169 -21.38 -12.99 11.69
N GLU A 170 -21.58 -13.30 10.41
CA GLU A 170 -22.85 -13.20 9.70
C GLU A 170 -23.23 -14.61 9.22
N VAL A 171 -24.39 -15.11 9.65
CA VAL A 171 -24.87 -16.45 9.30
C VAL A 171 -26.14 -16.30 8.48
N TYR A 172 -26.16 -16.92 7.30
CA TYR A 172 -27.32 -16.96 6.43
C TYR A 172 -27.88 -18.38 6.39
N THR A 173 -29.12 -18.52 6.85
CA THR A 173 -29.82 -19.79 6.83
C THR A 173 -30.41 -20.06 5.45
N ILE A 174 -30.58 -21.33 5.11
CA ILE A 174 -31.36 -21.72 3.94
C ILE A 174 -32.81 -21.29 4.22
N GLU A 175 -33.28 -20.20 3.59
CA GLU A 175 -34.71 -19.87 3.63
C GLU A 175 -35.47 -21.01 2.95
N GLU A 176 -36.47 -21.56 3.65
CA GLU A 176 -37.33 -22.67 3.24
C GLU A 176 -38.28 -22.30 2.06
N ASN A 177 -37.86 -21.40 1.16
CA ASN A 177 -38.67 -20.83 0.08
C ASN A 177 -38.04 -21.03 -1.31
N SER A 178 -37.62 -22.26 -1.61
CA SER A 178 -37.35 -22.70 -3.00
C SER A 178 -38.03 -24.02 -3.37
N ILE A 179 -39.15 -24.34 -2.71
CA ILE A 179 -40.12 -25.34 -3.19
C ILE A 179 -41.47 -24.65 -3.34
N ILE A 180 -41.64 -23.88 -4.42
CA ILE A 180 -42.85 -23.73 -5.25
C ILE A 180 -42.38 -22.99 -6.51
N HIS A 181 -42.00 -23.75 -7.54
CA HIS A 181 -42.57 -23.64 -8.88
C HIS A 181 -42.14 -24.81 -9.76
#